data_AF-A0A817UXG0-F1
#
_entry.id   AF-A0A817UXG0-F1
#
_cell.length_a   1.000
_cell.length_b   1.000
_cell.length_c   1.000
_cell.angle_alpha   90.00
_cell.angle_beta   90.00
_cell.angle_gamma   90.00
#
_symmetry.space_group_name_H-M   'P 1'
#
loop_
_entity.id
_entity.type
_entity.pdbx_description
1 polymer ?
#
loop_
_entity_poly.entity_id
_entity_poly.type
_entity_poly.pdbx_seq_one_letter_code
_entity_poly.pdbx_strand_id
1 'polypeptide(L)'
;MCQRSSYQIFDRSPISAVTIKVKPSSSCSKNSSAMHFFPNYNCEQSLYDVNDFIIPATENSAVSITTRMIEVEHILRFCDHTTIRKHSNAYSSLNITSIYKCSEQQRCILPPLYRYEYENEKIIKKPQLCWFRLPKAVIKRNYRALNYIIFIKHFVEFTQLGLIRDNLIINKVKTRHIDTCEYDPENDPLCPKFRILKILEMIETNPRKYEAMFFYGSLIEIKINWKCNLDKRLEYCKPHYEFQRLDVQPYKDNPYDPGSNFLTSRYFFRPNESELHRVHTRIYNLHIIVSVTGEVGKFDLFQTTTSIGSFLGIFGTGTIVCDFIAAFFTNFKSLKYDI
;
A
#
# COMPACT_ATOMS: atom_id res chain seq x y z
N MET A 1 37.33 -0.30 12.83
CA MET A 1 36.86 -1.69 12.96
C MET A 1 35.58 -1.80 13.78
N CYS A 2 35.52 -1.40 15.06
CA CYS A 2 34.33 -1.64 15.91
C CYS A 2 33.08 -0.84 15.53
N GLN A 3 33.21 0.45 15.18
CA GLN A 3 32.04 1.31 14.90
C GLN A 3 31.29 0.93 13.61
N ARG A 4 32.01 0.46 12.60
CA ARG A 4 31.44 0.02 11.31
C ARG A 4 31.41 -1.50 11.16
N SER A 5 31.76 -2.24 12.23
CA SER A 5 31.88 -3.70 12.23
C SER A 5 32.64 -4.27 11.01
N SER A 6 33.74 -3.62 10.60
CA SER A 6 34.48 -3.99 9.38
C SER A 6 35.21 -5.35 9.46
N TYR A 7 35.20 -5.98 10.63
CA TYR A 7 35.71 -7.34 10.87
C TYR A 7 34.69 -8.43 10.51
N GLN A 8 33.47 -8.04 10.13
CA GLN A 8 32.39 -8.95 9.76
C GLN A 8 32.22 -9.00 8.26
N ILE A 9 31.84 -10.17 7.76
CA ILE A 9 31.18 -10.31 6.46
C ILE A 9 29.68 -10.04 6.63
N PHE A 10 29.07 -9.36 5.66
CA PHE A 10 27.66 -8.99 5.69
C PHE A 10 26.88 -9.64 4.56
N ASP A 11 25.74 -10.24 4.91
CA ASP A 11 24.69 -10.61 3.97
C ASP A 11 23.57 -9.55 4.03
N ARG A 12 23.29 -8.92 2.89
CA ARG A 12 22.30 -7.82 2.73
C ARG A 12 21.18 -8.18 1.77
N SER A 13 21.16 -9.40 1.25
CA SER A 13 20.20 -9.84 0.23
C SER A 13 19.33 -10.97 0.77
N PRO A 14 18.48 -10.69 1.78
CA PRO A 14 17.61 -11.71 2.32
C PRO A 14 16.60 -12.19 1.28
N ILE A 15 16.41 -13.50 1.21
CA ILE A 15 15.25 -14.11 0.58
C ILE A 15 14.13 -14.11 1.62
N SER A 16 12.93 -13.65 1.26
CA SER A 16 11.82 -13.60 2.19
C SER A 16 10.51 -14.07 1.57
N ALA A 17 9.63 -14.59 2.43
CA ALA A 17 8.28 -14.95 2.06
C ALA A 17 7.32 -14.41 3.13
N VAL A 18 6.23 -13.78 2.70
CA VAL A 18 5.24 -13.18 3.58
C VAL A 18 3.86 -13.72 3.26
N THR A 19 3.10 -14.04 4.30
CA THR A 19 1.68 -14.40 4.19
C THR A 19 0.88 -13.54 5.15
N ILE A 20 -0.18 -12.94 4.64
CA ILE A 20 -1.04 -12.02 5.38
C ILE A 20 -2.41 -12.65 5.53
N LYS A 21 -2.97 -12.60 6.74
CA LYS A 21 -4.35 -13.00 7.01
C LYS A 21 -5.05 -11.89 7.76
N VAL A 22 -6.15 -11.40 7.21
CA VAL A 22 -6.98 -10.37 7.86
C VAL A 22 -8.15 -11.05 8.56
N LYS A 23 -8.45 -10.61 9.78
CA LYS A 23 -9.64 -11.04 10.52
C LYS A 23 -10.34 -9.83 11.14
N PRO A 24 -11.68 -9.78 11.15
CA PRO A 24 -12.39 -8.79 11.93
C PRO A 24 -12.19 -9.10 13.41
N SER A 25 -12.00 -8.07 14.24
CA SER A 25 -12.07 -8.23 15.69
C SER A 25 -13.50 -8.56 16.13
N SER A 26 -13.62 -9.37 17.19
CA SER A 26 -14.89 -9.71 17.83
C SER A 26 -15.52 -8.50 18.52
N SER A 27 -14.71 -7.53 18.95
CA SER A 27 -15.15 -6.30 19.58
C SER A 27 -14.87 -5.08 18.71
N CYS A 28 -15.88 -4.23 18.49
CA CYS A 28 -15.66 -2.89 18.00
C CYS A 28 -15.03 -2.05 19.12
N SER A 29 -13.90 -1.39 18.83
CA SER A 29 -13.33 -0.42 19.75
C SER A 29 -14.33 0.72 19.95
N LYS A 30 -14.91 0.82 21.15
CA LYS A 30 -15.72 1.96 21.60
C LYS A 30 -14.85 3.05 22.23
N ASN A 31 -13.52 3.02 22.01
CA ASN A 31 -12.63 4.03 22.58
C ASN A 31 -12.97 5.43 22.05
N SER A 32 -12.93 6.39 22.96
CA SER A 32 -13.22 7.80 22.71
C SER A 32 -12.35 8.42 21.61
N SER A 33 -11.12 7.94 21.40
CA SER A 33 -10.21 8.46 20.37
C SER A 33 -10.76 8.26 18.95
N ALA A 34 -11.14 7.04 18.56
CA ALA A 34 -11.71 6.79 17.23
C ALA A 34 -13.07 7.46 17.03
N MET A 35 -13.90 7.57 18.09
CA MET A 35 -15.18 8.27 18.05
C MET A 35 -15.05 9.80 17.99
N HIS A 36 -13.99 10.39 18.53
CA HIS A 36 -13.70 11.83 18.40
C HIS A 36 -13.34 12.22 16.95
N PHE A 37 -12.76 11.29 16.20
CA PHE A 37 -12.20 11.58 14.88
C PHE A 37 -13.11 11.21 13.72
N PHE A 38 -14.12 10.36 13.94
CA PHE A 38 -15.14 10.03 12.95
C PHE A 38 -16.53 10.41 13.46
N PRO A 39 -17.08 11.56 13.05
CA PRO A 39 -18.34 12.10 13.60
C PRO A 39 -19.58 11.21 13.36
N ASN A 40 -19.49 10.20 12.48
CA ASN A 40 -20.55 9.24 12.17
C ASN A 40 -20.07 7.78 12.28
N TYR A 41 -19.16 7.49 13.21
CA TYR A 41 -18.66 6.13 13.44
C TYR A 41 -19.79 5.18 13.84
N ASN A 42 -20.12 4.23 12.97
CA ASN A 42 -21.00 3.11 13.31
C ASN A 42 -20.35 1.80 12.87
N CYS A 43 -19.89 1.03 13.85
CA CYS A 43 -19.20 -0.25 13.65
C CYS A 43 -20.17 -1.45 13.58
N GLU A 44 -21.43 -1.28 13.99
CA GLU A 44 -22.44 -2.35 14.01
C GLU A 44 -23.03 -2.62 12.62
N GLN A 45 -22.98 -1.63 11.72
CA GLN A 45 -23.37 -1.77 10.33
C GLN A 45 -22.22 -2.31 9.47
N SER A 46 -21.82 -3.58 9.65
CA SER A 46 -21.03 -4.27 8.63
C SER A 46 -21.97 -4.98 7.65
N LEU A 47 -22.19 -4.37 6.49
CA LEU A 47 -23.05 -4.91 5.44
C LEU A 47 -22.47 -6.15 4.72
N TYR A 48 -21.26 -6.61 5.05
CA TYR A 48 -20.58 -7.66 4.30
C TYR A 48 -19.63 -8.56 5.10
N ASP A 49 -19.28 -9.71 4.52
CA ASP A 49 -18.32 -10.71 5.01
C ASP A 49 -16.86 -10.32 4.66
N VAL A 50 -15.87 -10.99 5.25
CA VAL A 50 -14.43 -10.76 5.04
C VAL A 50 -14.04 -10.79 3.56
N ASN A 51 -14.71 -11.64 2.77
CA ASN A 51 -14.46 -11.83 1.34
C ASN A 51 -14.87 -10.64 0.47
N ASP A 52 -15.78 -9.78 0.95
CA ASP A 52 -16.30 -8.65 0.16
C ASP A 52 -15.44 -7.39 0.28
N PHE A 53 -14.52 -7.33 1.25
CA PHE A 53 -13.70 -6.15 1.51
C PHE A 53 -12.22 -6.30 1.14
N ILE A 54 -11.73 -7.53 0.92
CA ILE A 54 -10.33 -7.78 0.56
C ILE A 54 -10.25 -8.05 -0.94
N ILE A 55 -9.78 -7.04 -1.69
CA ILE A 55 -9.78 -7.08 -3.16
C ILE A 55 -8.42 -6.59 -3.68
N PRO A 56 -7.64 -7.42 -4.38
CA PRO A 56 -7.90 -8.84 -4.67
C PRO A 56 -7.78 -9.71 -3.43
N ALA A 57 -8.35 -10.92 -3.47
CA ALA A 57 -8.33 -11.86 -2.34
C ALA A 57 -6.90 -12.32 -1.98
N THR A 58 -6.00 -12.33 -2.95
CA THR A 58 -4.59 -12.72 -2.78
C THR A 58 -3.68 -11.79 -3.54
N GLU A 59 -2.70 -11.23 -2.85
CA GLU A 59 -1.63 -10.42 -3.42
C GLU A 59 -0.32 -10.76 -2.70
N ASN A 60 0.79 -10.78 -3.45
CA ASN A 60 2.08 -11.15 -2.88
C ASN A 60 2.58 -10.03 -1.96
N SER A 61 2.79 -10.37 -0.68
CA SER A 61 3.29 -9.43 0.32
C SER A 61 2.45 -8.15 0.48
N ALA A 62 1.18 -8.16 0.05
CA ALA A 62 0.31 -7.00 0.17
C ALA A 62 -1.14 -7.43 0.44
N VAL A 63 -1.93 -6.50 0.96
CA VAL A 63 -3.36 -6.68 1.15
C VAL A 63 -4.09 -5.34 0.99
N SER A 64 -5.20 -5.38 0.27
CA SER A 64 -6.06 -4.22 0.04
C SER A 64 -7.33 -4.34 0.84
N ILE A 65 -7.53 -3.45 1.81
CA ILE A 65 -8.67 -3.48 2.72
C ILE A 65 -9.61 -2.34 2.37
N THR A 66 -10.81 -2.68 1.91
CA THR A 66 -11.80 -1.69 1.48
C THR A 66 -12.41 -0.93 2.65
N THR A 67 -12.36 0.39 2.58
CA THR A 67 -12.93 1.30 3.57
C THR A 67 -14.22 1.97 3.08
N ARG A 68 -14.30 2.28 1.78
CA ARG A 68 -15.46 2.96 1.18
C ARG A 68 -15.68 2.50 -0.25
N MET A 69 -16.94 2.32 -0.63
CA MET A 69 -17.34 2.05 -2.01
C MET A 69 -18.39 3.05 -2.48
N ILE A 70 -18.31 3.45 -3.75
CA ILE A 70 -19.31 4.26 -4.43
C ILE A 70 -19.76 3.51 -5.68
N GLU A 71 -21.02 3.07 -5.67
CA GLU A 71 -21.64 2.35 -6.77
C GLU A 71 -22.53 3.29 -7.57
N VAL A 72 -22.33 3.31 -8.88
CA VAL A 72 -23.14 4.07 -9.83
C VAL A 72 -23.57 3.14 -10.95
N GLU A 73 -24.88 3.01 -11.10
CA GLU A 73 -25.47 2.19 -12.14
C GLU A 73 -25.57 2.94 -13.46
N HIS A 74 -25.36 2.19 -14.54
CA HIS A 74 -25.45 2.65 -15.91
C HIS A 74 -26.28 1.66 -16.71
N ILE A 75 -27.03 2.18 -17.67
CA ILE A 75 -27.87 1.38 -18.56
C ILE A 75 -27.44 1.57 -20.01
N LEU A 76 -27.37 0.49 -20.76
CA LEU A 76 -27.01 0.54 -22.17
C LEU A 76 -28.26 0.82 -23.01
N ARG A 77 -28.27 1.95 -23.74
CA ARG A 77 -29.36 2.32 -24.64
C ARG A 77 -28.85 2.87 -25.95
N PHE A 78 -29.72 2.91 -26.95
CA PHE A 78 -29.42 3.54 -28.23
C PHE A 78 -29.35 5.06 -28.09
N CYS A 79 -28.32 5.66 -28.66
CA CYS A 79 -28.22 7.08 -28.95
C CYS A 79 -28.78 7.35 -30.34
N ASP A 80 -29.55 8.43 -30.46
CA ASP A 80 -29.89 9.00 -31.75
C ASP A 80 -29.06 10.27 -32.00
N HIS A 81 -28.43 10.36 -33.17
CA HIS A 81 -27.65 11.53 -33.62
C HIS A 81 -28.51 12.52 -34.41
N THR A 82 -29.84 12.42 -34.33
CA THR A 82 -30.73 13.38 -34.98
C THR A 82 -30.46 14.79 -34.44
N THR A 83 -29.73 15.56 -35.24
CA THR A 83 -29.69 17.00 -35.16
C THR A 83 -31.14 17.47 -35.14
N ILE A 84 -31.52 18.16 -34.06
CA ILE A 84 -32.81 18.85 -34.00
C ILE A 84 -32.83 19.84 -35.15
N ARG A 85 -33.40 19.47 -36.30
CA ARG A 85 -34.00 20.46 -37.19
C ARG A 85 -35.21 20.97 -36.44
N LYS A 86 -35.09 22.18 -35.87
CA LYS A 86 -36.26 22.95 -35.43
C LYS A 86 -37.15 23.17 -36.65
N HIS A 87 -38.08 22.27 -36.91
CA HIS A 87 -39.28 22.63 -37.64
C HIS A 87 -40.30 23.05 -36.60
N SER A 88 -40.47 24.36 -36.44
CA SER A 88 -41.71 24.90 -35.91
C SER A 88 -42.82 24.41 -36.83
N ASN A 89 -43.73 23.61 -36.32
CA ASN A 89 -45.13 23.69 -36.70
C ASN A 89 -45.96 23.28 -35.50
N ALA A 90 -46.87 24.20 -35.15
CA ALA A 90 -47.81 24.08 -34.06
C ALA A 90 -48.80 22.94 -34.33
N TYR A 91 -49.36 22.41 -33.25
CA TYR A 91 -50.47 21.45 -33.18
C TYR A 91 -50.12 19.97 -33.44
N SER A 92 -49.69 19.28 -32.38
CA SER A 92 -50.31 18.02 -31.91
C SER A 92 -49.55 17.45 -30.72
N SER A 93 -50.29 16.78 -29.84
CA SER A 93 -49.91 16.06 -28.62
C SER A 93 -48.42 15.74 -28.42
N LEU A 94 -47.86 16.29 -27.33
CA LEU A 94 -46.54 15.94 -26.79
C LEU A 94 -46.46 14.45 -26.39
N ASN A 95 -46.01 13.59 -27.30
CA ASN A 95 -45.30 12.38 -26.91
C ASN A 95 -43.85 12.78 -26.62
N ILE A 96 -43.52 12.96 -25.34
CA ILE A 96 -42.16 13.23 -24.88
C ILE A 96 -41.36 11.93 -25.01
N THR A 97 -40.81 11.67 -26.19
CA THR A 97 -39.69 10.74 -26.34
C THR A 97 -38.45 11.45 -25.80
N SER A 98 -37.97 11.03 -24.64
CA SER A 98 -36.73 11.56 -24.06
C SER A 98 -35.54 11.19 -24.95
N ILE A 99 -35.13 12.10 -25.84
CA ILE A 99 -33.98 11.94 -26.72
C ILE A 99 -32.70 12.20 -25.91
N TYR A 100 -31.89 11.16 -25.70
CA TYR A 100 -30.66 11.27 -24.92
C TYR A 100 -29.49 11.69 -25.81
N LYS A 101 -28.94 12.89 -25.58
CA LYS A 101 -27.76 13.38 -26.29
C LYS A 101 -26.52 12.59 -25.89
N CYS A 102 -25.84 12.04 -26.89
CA CYS A 102 -24.55 11.39 -26.74
C CYS A 102 -23.45 12.46 -26.49
N SER A 103 -23.02 12.61 -25.24
CA SER A 103 -21.88 13.46 -24.87
C SER A 103 -20.71 12.57 -24.46
N GLU A 104 -19.58 12.80 -25.14
CA GLU A 104 -18.24 12.22 -24.96
C GLU A 104 -18.07 10.74 -25.36
N GLN A 105 -17.14 10.53 -26.30
CA GLN A 105 -16.82 9.27 -27.00
C GLN A 105 -16.44 8.10 -26.08
N GLN A 106 -16.18 8.34 -24.79
CA GLN A 106 -15.75 7.33 -23.81
C GLN A 106 -16.92 6.50 -23.22
N ARG A 107 -18.19 6.83 -23.51
CA ARG A 107 -19.36 6.11 -22.95
C ARG A 107 -20.00 5.12 -23.91
N CYS A 108 -19.49 4.96 -25.13
CA CYS A 108 -20.08 4.09 -26.15
C CYS A 108 -19.27 2.81 -26.42
N ILE A 109 -18.40 2.44 -25.47
CA ILE A 109 -17.62 1.20 -25.54
C ILE A 109 -18.51 0.04 -25.09
N LEU A 110 -18.79 -0.87 -26.01
CA LEU A 110 -19.54 -2.09 -25.76
C LEU A 110 -18.67 -3.16 -25.07
N PRO A 111 -19.25 -3.99 -24.18
CA PRO A 111 -18.62 -5.20 -23.67
C PRO A 111 -18.23 -6.14 -24.83
N PRO A 112 -17.16 -6.95 -24.71
CA PRO A 112 -16.68 -7.80 -25.80
C PRO A 112 -17.76 -8.69 -26.44
N LEU A 113 -18.64 -9.29 -25.62
CA LEU A 113 -19.74 -10.14 -26.10
C LEU A 113 -20.74 -9.35 -26.98
N TYR A 114 -21.22 -8.22 -26.48
CA TYR A 114 -22.13 -7.33 -27.23
C TYR A 114 -21.47 -6.73 -28.47
N ARG A 115 -20.16 -6.47 -28.40
CA ARG A 115 -19.40 -5.93 -29.54
C ARG A 115 -19.39 -6.91 -30.69
N TYR A 116 -19.14 -8.19 -30.43
CA TYR A 116 -19.11 -9.22 -31.47
C TYR A 116 -20.47 -9.41 -32.14
N GLU A 117 -21.55 -9.52 -31.36
CA GLU A 117 -22.91 -9.60 -31.90
C GLU A 117 -23.27 -8.35 -32.72
N TYR A 118 -23.02 -7.17 -32.16
CA TYR A 118 -23.33 -5.90 -32.81
C TYR A 118 -22.50 -5.66 -34.08
N GLU A 119 -21.24 -6.10 -34.15
CA GLU A 119 -20.39 -5.97 -35.35
C GLU A 119 -20.85 -6.89 -36.48
N ASN A 120 -21.30 -8.11 -36.17
CA ASN A 120 -21.70 -9.12 -37.16
C ASN A 120 -23.09 -8.92 -37.78
N GLU A 121 -23.95 -8.09 -37.17
CA GLU A 121 -25.25 -7.75 -37.77
C GLU A 121 -25.06 -6.90 -39.05
N LYS A 122 -25.59 -7.34 -40.19
CA LYS A 122 -25.55 -6.59 -41.46
C LYS A 122 -26.66 -5.54 -41.53
N ILE A 123 -26.54 -4.45 -40.77
CA ILE A 123 -27.51 -3.33 -40.78
C ILE A 123 -26.86 -2.07 -41.38
N ILE A 124 -27.54 -1.44 -42.34
CA ILE A 124 -27.07 -0.31 -43.17
C ILE A 124 -26.90 1.00 -42.36
N LYS A 125 -27.59 1.13 -41.22
CA LYS A 125 -27.43 2.23 -40.24
C LYS A 125 -27.57 1.68 -38.83
N LYS A 126 -26.45 1.35 -38.17
CA LYS A 126 -26.48 0.85 -36.79
C LYS A 126 -26.60 2.01 -35.80
N PRO A 127 -27.69 2.08 -34.99
CA PRO A 127 -27.82 3.11 -33.96
C PRO A 127 -26.76 2.90 -32.88
N GLN A 128 -25.99 3.95 -32.55
CA GLN A 128 -24.87 3.84 -31.62
C GLN A 128 -25.37 3.50 -30.21
N LEU A 129 -24.88 2.41 -29.62
CA LEU A 129 -25.19 2.03 -28.24
C LEU A 129 -24.24 2.72 -27.25
N CYS A 130 -24.80 3.34 -26.22
CA CYS A 130 -24.02 4.06 -25.21
C CYS A 130 -24.55 3.88 -23.79
N TRP A 131 -23.65 4.00 -22.82
CA TRP A 131 -23.94 3.88 -21.39
C TRP A 131 -24.49 5.18 -20.82
N PHE A 132 -25.70 5.12 -20.30
CA PHE A 132 -26.36 6.22 -19.59
C PHE A 132 -26.24 6.05 -18.09
N ARG A 133 -25.69 7.05 -17.41
CA ARG A 133 -25.53 7.08 -15.96
C ARG A 133 -26.89 7.32 -15.30
N LEU A 134 -27.30 6.44 -14.38
CA LEU A 134 -28.46 6.67 -13.52
C LEU A 134 -28.10 7.67 -12.40
N PRO A 135 -29.06 8.50 -11.95
CA PRO A 135 -28.79 9.58 -11.00
C PRO A 135 -28.47 9.07 -9.58
N LYS A 136 -28.94 7.87 -9.23
CA LYS A 136 -28.77 7.30 -7.88
C LYS A 136 -27.37 6.71 -7.72
N ALA A 137 -26.60 7.27 -6.78
CA ALA A 137 -25.34 6.69 -6.32
C ALA A 137 -25.52 6.06 -4.95
N VAL A 138 -25.01 4.84 -4.77
CA VAL A 138 -25.03 4.14 -3.48
C VAL A 138 -23.65 4.24 -2.85
N ILE A 139 -23.56 4.86 -1.67
CA ILE A 139 -22.30 4.99 -0.93
C ILE A 139 -22.32 4.01 0.24
N LYS A 140 -21.30 3.16 0.32
CA LYS A 140 -21.14 2.17 1.39
C LYS A 140 -19.83 2.46 2.12
N ARG A 141 -19.86 2.40 3.46
CA ARG A 141 -18.70 2.69 4.33
C ARG A 141 -18.47 1.51 5.26
N ASN A 142 -17.22 1.14 5.48
CA ASN A 142 -16.82 0.03 6.34
C ASN A 142 -16.01 0.53 7.54
N TYR A 143 -16.66 1.19 8.50
CA TYR A 143 -15.97 1.66 9.71
C TYR A 143 -15.41 0.53 10.59
N ARG A 144 -15.90 -0.71 10.41
CA ARG A 144 -15.39 -1.90 11.11
C ARG A 144 -13.95 -2.24 10.70
N ALA A 145 -13.51 -1.83 9.50
CA ALA A 145 -12.15 -2.02 9.01
C ALA A 145 -11.08 -1.49 10.00
N LEU A 146 -11.36 -0.41 10.73
CA LEU A 146 -10.43 0.13 11.73
C LEU A 146 -10.06 -0.87 12.82
N ASN A 147 -10.96 -1.81 13.14
CA ASN A 147 -10.74 -2.86 14.13
C ASN A 147 -10.34 -4.20 13.50
N TYR A 148 -10.01 -4.23 12.21
CA TYR A 148 -9.46 -5.45 11.61
C TYR A 148 -8.05 -5.69 12.12
N ILE A 149 -7.74 -6.97 12.29
CA ILE A 149 -6.44 -7.46 12.72
C ILE A 149 -5.77 -8.12 11.52
N ILE A 150 -4.60 -7.60 11.18
CA ILE A 150 -3.71 -8.13 10.16
C ILE A 150 -2.73 -9.05 10.87
N PHE A 151 -2.78 -10.33 10.56
CA PHE A 151 -1.84 -11.32 11.05
C PHE A 151 -0.80 -11.60 9.97
N ILE A 152 0.46 -11.29 10.26
CA ILE A 152 1.57 -11.41 9.32
C ILE A 152 2.44 -12.59 9.74
N LYS A 153 2.52 -13.59 8.87
CA LYS A 153 3.53 -14.64 8.95
C LYS A 153 4.63 -14.28 7.97
N HIS A 154 5.88 -14.29 8.41
CA HIS A 154 6.97 -14.13 7.48
C HIS A 154 8.15 -15.04 7.82
N PHE A 155 8.91 -15.30 6.77
CA PHE A 155 10.13 -16.09 6.76
C PHE A 155 11.23 -15.26 6.10
N VAL A 156 12.45 -15.40 6.61
CA VAL A 156 13.65 -14.77 6.03
C VAL A 156 14.83 -15.73 6.05
N GLU A 157 15.58 -15.74 4.96
CA GLU A 157 16.79 -16.52 4.76
C GLU A 157 17.93 -15.64 4.25
N PHE A 158 19.07 -15.71 4.94
CA PHE A 158 20.34 -15.10 4.53
C PHE A 158 21.26 -16.21 4.02
N THR A 159 21.22 -16.44 2.71
CA THR A 159 21.83 -17.61 2.05
C THR A 159 23.35 -17.63 2.19
N GLN A 160 24.01 -16.47 2.21
CA GLN A 160 25.47 -16.40 2.31
C GLN A 160 25.97 -16.87 3.69
N LEU A 161 25.16 -16.68 4.73
CA LEU A 161 25.48 -17.04 6.12
C LEU A 161 24.69 -18.25 6.64
N GLY A 162 23.82 -18.84 5.82
CA GLY A 162 22.97 -19.99 6.17
C GLY A 162 22.01 -19.72 7.33
N LEU A 163 21.59 -18.47 7.54
CA LEU A 163 20.68 -18.12 8.62
C LEU A 163 19.24 -18.12 8.12
N ILE A 164 18.39 -18.92 8.77
CA ILE A 164 16.94 -18.97 8.51
C ILE A 164 16.18 -18.51 9.76
N ARG A 165 15.18 -17.66 9.58
CA ARG A 165 14.31 -17.16 10.66
C ARG A 165 12.86 -16.97 10.24
N ASP A 166 12.00 -16.98 11.25
CA ASP A 166 10.60 -16.58 11.17
C ASP A 166 10.26 -15.63 12.34
N ASN A 167 9.10 -14.96 12.25
CA ASN A 167 8.59 -14.15 13.36
C ASN A 167 7.77 -14.92 14.40
N LEU A 168 7.43 -16.17 14.12
CA LEU A 168 6.61 -16.97 15.01
C LEU A 168 7.54 -17.69 15.99
N ILE A 169 8.22 -16.92 16.85
CA ILE A 169 9.24 -17.41 17.76
C ILE A 169 8.77 -18.70 18.45
N ILE A 170 9.43 -19.80 18.10
CA ILE A 170 9.14 -21.18 18.50
C ILE A 170 9.53 -21.37 19.97
N ASN A 171 8.84 -20.71 20.90
CA ASN A 171 8.79 -21.19 22.28
C ASN A 171 7.40 -21.77 22.49
N LYS A 172 7.32 -23.10 22.62
CA LYS A 172 6.09 -23.90 22.78
C LYS A 172 5.17 -23.42 23.92
N VAL A 173 5.67 -22.58 24.83
CA VAL A 173 4.92 -21.91 25.91
C VAL A 173 4.01 -20.77 25.39
N LYS A 174 4.21 -20.28 24.17
CA LYS A 174 3.56 -19.07 23.60
C LYS A 174 2.42 -19.31 22.62
N THR A 175 1.98 -20.53 22.37
CA THR A 175 0.85 -20.78 21.43
C THR A 175 -0.42 -20.06 21.88
N ARG A 176 -0.76 -20.11 23.17
CA ARG A 176 -1.88 -19.36 23.75
C ARG A 176 -1.70 -17.83 23.67
N HIS A 177 -0.46 -17.35 23.76
CA HIS A 177 -0.16 -15.92 23.70
C HIS A 177 -0.37 -15.37 22.29
N ILE A 178 0.00 -16.12 21.23
CA ILE A 178 -0.28 -15.72 19.85
C ILE A 178 -1.78 -15.55 19.61
N ASP A 179 -2.65 -16.31 20.29
CA ASP A 179 -4.10 -16.20 20.14
C ASP A 179 -4.68 -14.89 20.68
N THR A 180 -4.07 -14.30 21.70
CA THR A 180 -4.59 -13.09 22.37
C THR A 180 -3.74 -11.84 22.21
N CYS A 181 -2.50 -11.95 21.73
CA CYS A 181 -1.60 -10.81 21.62
C CYS A 181 -2.04 -9.81 20.54
N GLU A 182 -1.66 -8.54 20.74
CA GLU A 182 -1.67 -7.49 19.72
C GLU A 182 -0.34 -6.75 19.77
N TYR A 183 0.21 -6.43 18.60
CA TYR A 183 1.48 -5.74 18.47
C TYR A 183 1.48 -4.42 19.24
N ASP A 184 2.51 -4.22 20.05
CA ASP A 184 2.80 -2.97 20.73
C ASP A 184 4.31 -2.76 20.79
N PRO A 185 4.84 -1.59 20.37
CA PRO A 185 6.28 -1.39 20.27
C PRO A 185 7.00 -1.50 21.62
N GLU A 186 6.32 -1.25 22.73
CA GLU A 186 6.91 -1.29 24.08
C GLU A 186 6.56 -2.59 24.82
N ASN A 187 5.28 -2.97 24.80
CA ASN A 187 4.76 -4.07 25.61
C ASN A 187 4.85 -5.44 24.93
N ASP A 188 4.64 -5.49 23.60
CA ASP A 188 4.63 -6.74 22.85
C ASP A 188 5.16 -6.56 21.39
N PRO A 189 6.46 -6.26 21.23
CA PRO A 189 7.04 -5.90 19.94
C PRO A 189 7.21 -7.07 18.98
N LEU A 190 6.94 -8.30 19.44
CA LEU A 190 7.12 -9.53 18.67
C LEU A 190 5.79 -10.16 18.27
N CYS A 191 4.66 -9.60 18.72
CA CYS A 191 3.36 -10.11 18.32
C CYS A 191 3.10 -9.83 16.83
N PRO A 192 2.74 -10.87 16.03
CA PRO A 192 2.51 -10.75 14.59
C PRO A 192 1.10 -10.24 14.22
N LYS A 193 0.30 -9.76 15.18
CA LYS A 193 -1.08 -9.31 14.99
C LYS A 193 -1.18 -7.79 15.11
N PHE A 194 -1.51 -7.13 14.02
CA PHE A 194 -1.53 -5.67 13.93
C PHE A 194 -2.96 -5.16 13.71
N ARG A 195 -3.45 -4.31 14.60
CA ARG A 195 -4.75 -3.66 14.45
C ARG A 195 -4.63 -2.45 13.53
N ILE A 196 -5.54 -2.30 12.56
CA ILE A 196 -5.47 -1.20 11.56
C ILE A 196 -5.48 0.18 12.21
N LEU A 197 -6.38 0.40 13.18
CA LEU A 197 -6.43 1.65 13.93
C LEU A 197 -5.06 2.03 14.52
N LYS A 198 -4.38 1.05 15.13
CA LYS A 198 -3.08 1.24 15.76
C LYS A 198 -1.97 1.52 14.75
N ILE A 199 -1.97 0.83 13.60
CA ILE A 199 -1.04 1.11 12.49
C ILE A 199 -1.19 2.56 12.05
N LEU A 200 -2.42 3.00 11.84
CA LEU A 200 -2.71 4.34 11.36
C LEU A 200 -2.32 5.43 12.39
N GLU A 201 -2.55 5.19 13.68
CA GLU A 201 -2.10 6.06 14.78
C GLU A 201 -0.56 6.16 14.88
N MET A 202 0.17 5.08 14.57
CA MET A 202 1.64 5.08 14.53
C MET A 202 2.20 5.87 13.34
N ILE A 203 1.46 5.93 12.23
CA ILE A 203 1.89 6.62 11.01
C ILE A 203 1.60 8.12 11.08
N GLU A 204 0.44 8.51 11.60
CA GLU A 204 -0.02 9.89 11.57
C GLU A 204 -0.69 10.27 12.89
N THR A 205 -0.17 11.32 13.52
CA THR A 205 -0.69 11.83 14.80
C THR A 205 -1.84 12.81 14.59
N ASN A 206 -1.97 13.42 13.41
CA ASN A 206 -3.05 14.35 13.11
C ASN A 206 -4.35 13.62 12.72
N PRO A 207 -5.44 13.79 13.50
CA PRO A 207 -6.69 13.09 13.26
C PRO A 207 -7.34 13.36 11.91
N ARG A 208 -7.23 14.58 11.38
CA ARG A 208 -7.86 14.93 10.08
C ARG A 208 -7.18 14.22 8.93
N LYS A 209 -5.87 14.03 9.01
CA LYS A 209 -5.10 13.32 7.99
C LYS A 209 -5.36 11.81 8.05
N TYR A 210 -5.44 11.27 9.27
CA TYR A 210 -5.87 9.92 9.54
C TYR A 210 -7.28 9.63 8.96
N GLU A 211 -8.25 10.51 9.20
CA GLU A 211 -9.61 10.40 8.66
C GLU A 211 -9.58 10.44 7.11
N ALA A 212 -8.79 11.35 6.54
CA ALA A 212 -8.62 11.44 5.09
C ALA A 212 -8.01 10.16 4.48
N MET A 213 -7.00 9.56 5.11
CA MET A 213 -6.44 8.26 4.69
C MET A 213 -7.49 7.16 4.67
N PHE A 214 -8.41 7.18 5.63
CA PHE A 214 -9.49 6.20 5.67
C PHE A 214 -10.53 6.43 4.58
N PHE A 215 -10.91 7.69 4.32
CA PHE A 215 -11.96 8.02 3.36
C PHE A 215 -11.54 8.01 1.89
N TYR A 216 -10.32 8.45 1.59
CA TYR A 216 -9.75 8.51 0.24
C TYR A 216 -8.83 7.31 -0.06
N GLY A 217 -8.67 6.41 0.91
CA GLY A 217 -7.68 5.35 0.84
C GLY A 217 -6.27 5.87 1.09
N SER A 218 -5.31 4.97 1.23
CA SER A 218 -3.91 5.30 1.44
C SER A 218 -3.03 4.10 1.11
N LEU A 219 -1.77 4.38 0.76
CA LEU A 219 -0.73 3.38 0.55
C LEU A 219 0.14 3.32 1.80
N ILE A 220 0.17 2.17 2.46
CA ILE A 220 0.84 1.96 3.74
C ILE A 220 1.90 0.87 3.58
N GLU A 221 3.08 1.10 4.13
CA GLU A 221 4.14 0.11 4.23
C GLU A 221 4.30 -0.36 5.67
N ILE A 222 4.30 -1.68 5.88
CA ILE A 222 4.78 -2.33 7.09
C ILE A 222 6.15 -2.90 6.75
N LYS A 223 7.19 -2.22 7.20
CA LYS A 223 8.57 -2.62 6.96
C LYS A 223 9.06 -3.50 8.10
N ILE A 224 9.52 -4.69 7.75
CA ILE A 224 10.09 -5.68 8.65
C ILE A 224 11.61 -5.66 8.47
N ASN A 225 12.32 -5.17 9.48
CA ASN A 225 13.77 -5.03 9.46
C ASN A 225 14.46 -6.11 10.30
N TRP A 226 15.36 -6.85 9.67
CA TRP A 226 16.21 -7.86 10.29
C TRP A 226 17.65 -7.38 10.36
N LYS A 227 18.04 -6.76 11.47
CA LYS A 227 19.43 -6.35 11.69
C LYS A 227 20.07 -7.21 12.76
N CYS A 228 20.87 -8.20 12.35
CA CYS A 228 21.41 -9.19 13.27
C CYS A 228 22.94 -9.25 13.27
N ASN A 229 23.51 -9.35 14.46
CA ASN A 229 24.92 -9.68 14.64
C ASN A 229 25.02 -11.14 15.10
N LEU A 230 25.56 -12.01 14.24
CA LEU A 230 25.71 -13.45 14.49
C LEU A 230 26.87 -13.80 15.41
N ASP A 231 27.68 -12.83 15.82
CA ASP A 231 28.67 -13.04 16.88
C ASP A 231 28.00 -13.06 18.26
N LYS A 232 26.75 -12.56 18.35
CA LYS A 232 25.90 -12.63 19.53
C LYS A 232 25.00 -13.86 19.47
N ARG A 233 24.35 -14.15 20.60
CA ARG A 233 23.35 -15.23 20.67
C ARG A 233 22.23 -14.98 19.65
N LEU A 234 21.84 -16.07 18.99
CA LEU A 234 20.78 -16.13 18.01
C LEU A 234 19.44 -15.57 18.53
N GLU A 235 19.17 -15.64 19.83
CA GLU A 235 17.94 -15.10 20.43
C GLU A 235 17.76 -13.58 20.28
N TYR A 236 18.86 -12.83 20.06
CA TYR A 236 18.79 -11.38 19.84
C TYR A 236 18.46 -11.01 18.40
N CYS A 237 18.52 -11.96 17.47
CA CYS A 237 18.11 -11.75 16.08
C CYS A 237 16.59 -11.84 15.99
N LYS A 238 15.93 -10.69 16.01
CA LYS A 238 14.48 -10.53 16.03
C LYS A 238 14.06 -9.48 14.98
N PRO A 239 12.84 -9.58 14.44
CA PRO A 239 12.33 -8.58 13.53
C PRO A 239 12.03 -7.27 14.28
N HIS A 240 12.26 -6.15 13.62
CA HIS A 240 11.79 -4.83 14.03
C HIS A 240 10.75 -4.32 13.03
N TYR A 241 9.62 -3.80 13.50
CA TYR A 241 8.52 -3.36 12.65
C TYR A 241 8.46 -1.84 12.59
N GLU A 242 8.42 -1.29 11.38
CA GLU A 242 8.27 0.14 11.10
C GLU A 242 7.05 0.35 10.20
N PHE A 243 6.32 1.45 10.39
CA PHE A 243 5.10 1.76 9.64
C PHE A 243 5.27 3.09 8.94
N GLN A 244 4.94 3.14 7.65
CA GLN A 244 5.11 4.35 6.85
C GLN A 244 3.93 4.55 5.90
N ARG A 245 3.59 5.82 5.64
CA ARG A 245 2.68 6.21 4.56
C ARG A 245 3.50 6.47 3.30
N LEU A 246 3.16 5.83 2.20
CA LEU A 246 3.87 5.95 0.92
C LEU A 246 3.21 6.95 -0.04
N ASP A 247 1.90 7.18 0.05
CA ASP A 247 1.16 8.05 -0.89
C ASP A 247 1.43 9.56 -0.72
N VAL A 248 2.27 9.95 0.24
CA VAL A 248 2.59 11.37 0.57
C VAL A 248 4.09 11.69 0.47
N GLN A 249 4.93 10.76 0.02
CA GLN A 249 6.40 10.97 -0.05
C GLN A 249 6.87 11.57 -1.41
N PRO A 250 8.07 12.18 -1.47
CA PRO A 250 8.44 13.53 -1.08
C PRO A 250 8.42 14.51 -2.26
N TYR A 251 7.59 14.30 -3.28
CA TYR A 251 7.50 15.23 -4.40
C TYR A 251 6.64 16.43 -3.96
N LYS A 252 7.31 17.56 -3.62
CA LYS A 252 6.66 18.85 -3.35
C LYS A 252 5.66 19.27 -4.44
N ASP A 253 5.83 18.70 -5.63
CA ASP A 253 5.02 18.93 -6.83
C ASP A 253 4.38 17.62 -7.34
N ASN A 254 3.89 16.74 -6.45
CA ASN A 254 3.14 15.57 -6.92
C ASN A 254 1.81 16.04 -7.56
N PRO A 255 1.61 15.91 -8.88
CA PRO A 255 0.36 16.34 -9.54
C PRO A 255 -0.78 15.33 -9.32
N TYR A 256 -0.50 14.20 -8.66
CA TYR A 256 -1.45 13.12 -8.45
C TYR A 256 -2.14 13.22 -7.08
N ASP A 257 -3.46 13.00 -7.08
CA ASP A 257 -4.27 13.01 -5.86
C ASP A 257 -3.76 11.93 -4.87
N PRO A 258 -3.47 12.29 -3.60
CA PRO A 258 -3.09 11.32 -2.59
C PRO A 258 -4.25 10.37 -2.28
N GLY A 259 -3.93 9.11 -2.07
CA GLY A 259 -4.87 8.07 -1.66
C GLY A 259 -4.72 6.77 -2.46
N SER A 260 -5.67 5.85 -2.28
CA SER A 260 -5.70 4.58 -3.02
C SER A 260 -7.13 4.25 -3.38
N ASN A 261 -7.39 4.17 -4.68
CA ASN A 261 -8.67 3.75 -5.21
C ASN A 261 -8.51 3.02 -6.54
N PHE A 262 -9.47 2.15 -6.84
CA PHE A 262 -9.60 1.53 -8.13
C PHE A 262 -11.06 1.43 -8.55
N LEU A 263 -11.29 1.29 -9.85
CA LEU A 263 -12.62 1.18 -10.45
C LEU A 263 -12.82 -0.24 -10.94
N THR A 264 -13.93 -0.86 -10.53
CA THR A 264 -14.40 -2.12 -11.09
C THR A 264 -15.79 -1.97 -11.67
N SER A 265 -16.13 -2.83 -12.63
CA SER A 265 -17.41 -2.81 -13.32
C SER A 265 -17.99 -4.21 -13.38
N ARG A 266 -19.27 -4.35 -13.01
CA ARG A 266 -20.03 -5.59 -13.19
C ARG A 266 -21.19 -5.36 -14.14
N TYR A 267 -21.43 -6.32 -15.02
CA TYR A 267 -22.50 -6.29 -16.02
C TYR A 267 -23.57 -7.29 -15.64
N PHE A 268 -24.85 -6.94 -15.77
CA PHE A 268 -25.96 -7.83 -15.49
C PHE A 268 -27.21 -7.43 -16.26
N PHE A 269 -28.15 -8.36 -16.35
CA PHE A 269 -29.52 -8.10 -16.77
C PHE A 269 -30.43 -8.15 -15.55
N ARG A 270 -31.45 -7.30 -15.52
CA ARG A 270 -32.50 -7.41 -14.52
C ARG A 270 -33.56 -8.42 -14.98
N PRO A 271 -34.25 -9.10 -14.05
CA PRO A 271 -35.40 -9.91 -14.40
C PRO A 271 -36.41 -9.08 -15.20
N ASN A 272 -36.88 -9.61 -16.32
CA ASN A 272 -37.88 -8.98 -17.21
C ASN A 272 -37.41 -7.71 -17.96
N GLU A 273 -36.12 -7.40 -17.97
CA GLU A 273 -35.55 -6.31 -18.78
C GLU A 273 -34.55 -6.87 -19.81
N SER A 274 -34.65 -6.41 -21.06
CA SER A 274 -33.68 -6.71 -22.13
C SER A 274 -32.50 -5.73 -22.17
N GLU A 275 -32.58 -4.63 -21.41
CA GLU A 275 -31.53 -3.62 -21.34
C GLU A 275 -30.36 -4.15 -20.50
N LEU A 276 -29.14 -4.06 -21.04
CA LEU A 276 -27.93 -4.44 -20.30
C LEU A 276 -27.57 -3.34 -19.29
N HIS A 277 -27.40 -3.74 -18.02
CA HIS A 277 -26.96 -2.85 -16.95
C HIS A 277 -25.48 -3.06 -16.64
N ARG A 278 -24.84 -1.98 -16.18
CA ARG A 278 -23.49 -1.99 -15.64
C ARG A 278 -23.44 -1.18 -14.36
N VAL A 279 -22.90 -1.77 -13.30
CA VAL A 279 -22.58 -1.02 -12.08
C VAL A 279 -21.09 -0.74 -12.04
N HIS A 280 -20.75 0.55 -12.06
CA HIS A 280 -19.41 1.05 -11.79
C HIS A 280 -19.23 1.21 -10.29
N THR A 281 -18.24 0.53 -9.73
CA THR A 281 -17.92 0.56 -8.30
C THR A 281 -16.54 1.17 -8.15
N ARG A 282 -16.47 2.41 -7.64
CA ARG A 282 -15.21 3.01 -7.20
C ARG A 282 -14.95 2.57 -5.77
N ILE A 283 -13.84 1.88 -5.56
CA ILE A 283 -13.45 1.27 -4.29
C ILE A 283 -12.26 2.08 -3.76
N TYR A 284 -12.37 2.55 -2.53
CA TYR A 284 -11.30 3.18 -1.78
C TYR A 284 -10.81 2.20 -0.72
N ASN A 285 -9.50 2.04 -0.63
CA ASN A 285 -8.87 1.01 0.16
C ASN A 285 -7.63 1.52 0.90
N LEU A 286 -7.33 0.87 2.03
CA LEU A 286 -5.99 0.90 2.60
C LEU A 286 -5.20 -0.22 1.91
N HIS A 287 -4.27 0.16 1.03
CA HIS A 287 -3.38 -0.77 0.38
C HIS A 287 -2.12 -0.92 1.22
N ILE A 288 -1.96 -2.08 1.84
CA ILE A 288 -0.91 -2.33 2.84
C ILE A 288 0.11 -3.28 2.22
N ILE A 289 1.33 -2.80 2.04
CA ILE A 289 2.47 -3.58 1.53
C ILE A 289 3.34 -3.96 2.71
N VAL A 290 3.80 -5.20 2.74
CA VAL A 290 4.75 -5.71 3.74
C VAL A 290 6.09 -5.92 3.05
N SER A 291 7.06 -5.08 3.40
CA SER A 291 8.43 -5.20 2.89
C SER A 291 9.33 -5.84 3.94
N VAL A 292 10.27 -6.67 3.50
CA VAL A 292 11.26 -7.30 4.38
C VAL A 292 12.64 -6.84 3.94
N THR A 293 13.38 -6.24 4.86
CA THR A 293 14.76 -5.82 4.65
C THR A 293 15.62 -6.41 5.73
N GLY A 294 16.90 -6.64 5.46
CA GLY A 294 17.78 -7.13 6.50
C GLY A 294 19.25 -7.03 6.17
N GLU A 295 20.05 -6.99 7.22
CA GLU A 295 21.50 -7.02 7.19
C GLU A 295 21.97 -7.92 8.34
N VAL A 296 22.76 -8.94 7.99
CA VAL A 296 23.31 -9.88 8.96
C VAL A 296 24.81 -9.90 8.84
N GLY A 297 25.49 -9.67 9.97
CA GLY A 297 26.95 -9.69 10.06
C GLY A 297 27.46 -10.87 10.87
N LYS A 298 28.54 -11.51 10.43
CA LYS A 298 29.28 -12.53 11.19
C LYS A 298 30.77 -12.27 11.09
N PHE A 299 31.52 -12.53 12.16
CA PHE A 299 32.98 -12.47 12.16
C PHE A 299 33.57 -13.26 11.00
N ASP A 300 34.49 -12.62 10.27
CA ASP A 300 35.26 -13.24 9.21
C ASP A 300 36.74 -12.84 9.30
N LEU A 301 37.61 -13.85 9.23
CA LEU A 301 39.06 -13.64 9.36
C LEU A 301 39.61 -12.84 8.18
N PHE A 302 39.13 -13.11 6.96
CA PHE A 302 39.60 -12.42 5.77
C PHE A 302 39.27 -10.92 5.81
N GLN A 303 38.03 -10.56 6.17
CA GLN A 303 37.64 -9.16 6.38
C GLN A 303 38.43 -8.46 7.50
N THR A 304 38.73 -9.20 8.57
CA THR A 304 39.55 -8.69 9.68
C THR A 304 40.97 -8.37 9.23
N THR A 305 41.63 -9.31 8.54
CA THR A 305 43.01 -9.11 8.04
C THR A 305 43.10 -7.99 7.00
N THR A 306 42.14 -7.91 6.08
CA THR A 306 42.04 -6.82 5.09
C THR A 306 41.88 -5.47 5.78
N SER A 307 40.99 -5.37 6.78
CA SER A 307 40.80 -4.14 7.57
C SER A 307 42.09 -3.70 8.27
N ILE A 308 42.84 -4.64 8.86
CA ILE A 308 44.13 -4.35 9.51
C ILE A 308 45.17 -3.91 8.47
N GLY A 309 45.26 -4.60 7.34
CA GLY A 309 46.16 -4.24 6.24
C GLY A 309 45.88 -2.83 5.69
N SER A 310 44.61 -2.50 5.43
CA SER A 310 44.22 -1.15 5.01
C SER A 310 44.57 -0.09 6.06
N PHE A 311 44.36 -0.39 7.34
CA PHE A 311 44.72 0.51 8.44
C PHE A 311 46.24 0.76 8.50
N LEU A 312 47.06 -0.29 8.36
CA LEU A 312 48.51 -0.16 8.28
C LEU A 312 48.97 0.61 7.04
N GLY A 313 48.32 0.42 5.89
CA GLY A 313 48.61 1.17 4.67
C GLY A 313 48.36 2.68 4.82
N ILE A 314 47.30 3.07 5.52
CA ILE A 314 46.99 4.49 5.80
C ILE A 314 48.11 5.15 6.63
N PHE A 315 48.71 4.45 7.59
CA PHE A 315 49.85 5.00 8.33
C PHE A 315 51.04 5.34 7.43
N GLY A 316 51.28 4.54 6.39
CA GLY A 316 52.30 4.83 5.38
C GLY A 316 52.01 6.10 4.57
N THR A 317 50.75 6.38 4.24
CA THR A 317 50.38 7.66 3.60
C THR A 317 50.47 8.85 4.56
N GLY A 318 50.25 8.60 5.86
CA GLY A 318 50.34 9.62 6.90
C GLY A 318 51.73 10.24 7.00
N THR A 319 52.80 9.45 6.84
CA THR A 319 54.17 9.97 6.88
C THR A 319 54.44 10.96 5.76
N ILE A 320 53.98 10.66 4.54
CA ILE A 320 54.10 11.56 3.38
C ILE A 320 53.40 12.89 3.67
N VAL A 321 52.18 12.85 4.21
CA VAL A 321 51.43 14.07 4.57
C VAL A 321 52.14 14.84 5.68
N CYS A 322 52.65 14.16 6.71
CA CYS A 322 53.43 14.79 7.77
C CYS A 322 54.70 15.47 7.23
N ASP A 323 55.40 14.82 6.28
CA ASP A 323 56.59 15.38 5.64
C ASP A 323 56.24 16.60 4.78
N PHE A 324 55.14 16.56 4.02
CA PHE A 324 54.65 17.74 3.28
C PHE A 324 54.31 18.91 4.20
N ILE A 325 53.64 18.64 5.32
CA ILE A 325 53.29 19.66 6.32
C ILE A 325 54.57 20.22 6.95
N ALA A 326 55.50 19.36 7.35
CA ALA A 326 56.79 19.77 7.91
C ALA A 326 57.57 20.64 6.93
N ALA A 327 57.68 20.22 5.66
CA ALA A 327 58.35 20.97 4.60
C ALA A 327 57.69 22.34 4.36
N PHE A 328 56.35 22.41 4.39
CA PHE A 328 55.64 23.69 4.27
C PHE A 328 56.01 24.64 5.41
N PHE A 329 55.98 24.17 6.66
CA PHE A 329 56.32 25.00 7.83
C PHE A 329 57.80 25.39 7.88
N THR A 330 58.73 24.51 7.48
CA THR A 330 60.15 24.84 7.44
C THR A 330 60.48 25.85 6.35
N ASN A 331 59.90 25.72 5.15
CA ASN A 331 60.09 26.67 4.05
C ASN A 331 59.43 28.04 4.34
N PHE A 332 58.28 28.06 5.04
CA PHE A 332 57.68 29.32 5.48
C PHE A 332 58.55 30.07 6.50
N LYS A 333 59.32 29.32 7.30
CA LYS A 333 60.22 29.89 8.30
C LYS A 333 61.49 30.47 7.66
N SER A 334 62.05 29.85 6.62
CA SER A 334 63.21 30.41 5.91
C SER A 334 62.86 31.73 5.20
N LEU A 335 61.69 31.81 4.55
CA LEU A 335 61.19 33.03 3.90
C LEU A 335 60.95 34.21 4.86
N LYS A 336 60.74 33.94 6.16
CA LYS A 336 60.50 34.97 7.18
C LYS A 336 61.80 35.49 7.83
N TYR A 337 62.93 34.84 7.57
CA TYR A 337 64.26 35.25 8.05
C TYR A 337 65.15 35.88 6.95
N ASP A 338 64.68 35.89 5.69
CA ASP A 338 65.35 36.53 4.54
C ASP A 338 64.72 37.88 4.13
N ILE A 339 63.88 38.49 4.99
CA ILE A 339 63.42 39.89 4.93
C ILE A 339 63.89 40.58 6.20
#